data_AF-A0A812QWT5-F1
#
_entry.id   AF-A0A812QWT5-F1
#
_cell.length_a   1.000
_cell.length_b   1.000
_cell.length_c   1.000
_cell.angle_alpha   90.00
_cell.angle_beta   90.00
_cell.angle_gamma   90.00
#
_symmetry.space_group_name_H-M   'P 1'
#
loop_
_entity.id
_entity.type
_entity.pdbx_description
1 polymer ?
#
loop_
_entity_poly.entity_id
_entity_poly.type
_entity_poly.pdbx_seq_one_letter_code
_entity_poly.pdbx_strand_id
1 'polypeptide(L)'
;MATVKLSKRITDRIRELNDASIFATELRLGGVARQLAQIPLDSAMEVLDGLAEAEEAHQDPTTFVVAAASALMAPPAELDEEAADAFAEEAQSREEPEEEAEEEGQEEAWSQGAGDWEEAVEGEAEEEADWAETPKLIPAVHNKILSLNKSGMLCTKIDLAKVGRNVARLSEPIAMQLLKDVESNADMVDKPNALIADASKKIFESGHGDVGKKIAEQIGILMRRIRWVNTNISLAFPLHMGHVLQVLQDLEHSDAMQVLKSLVEQAEEIESPQGFIRREARKMQEKRKGKGKAKGKGKAKTKNGTGSKSTNQYQSSSWNGKGHSTSNGTGKNGKGHGAGKSKGANGKAGSKGRKGKLTASEEKVARTVAFVNKHGGLAASFSYEEAKSHLDLVDEKTQLKVLETLKQEASVIEHPLKWLRLACQKFAHMHQKKFAKRRNKGKGVGISGRDPSGATRIHKPASGSCSFKLKASVQCT
;
A
#
# COMPACT_ATOMS: atom_id res chain seq x y z
N MET A 1 -16.73 10.37 -38.02
CA MET A 1 -16.92 9.72 -36.71
C MET A 1 -16.80 10.78 -35.63
N ALA A 2 -17.85 11.01 -34.84
CA ALA A 2 -17.79 11.96 -33.73
C ALA A 2 -16.80 11.43 -32.67
N THR A 3 -15.89 12.28 -32.20
CA THR A 3 -14.93 11.91 -31.16
C THR A 3 -15.61 11.98 -29.80
N VAL A 4 -15.81 10.82 -29.17
CA VAL A 4 -16.39 10.73 -27.83
C VAL A 4 -15.35 11.16 -26.80
N LYS A 5 -15.67 12.14 -25.96
CA LYS A 5 -14.79 12.60 -24.86
C LYS A 5 -15.05 11.75 -23.63
N LEU A 6 -14.08 10.91 -23.24
CA LEU A 6 -14.11 10.18 -21.98
C LEU A 6 -13.55 11.01 -20.83
N SER A 7 -14.04 10.74 -19.61
CA SER A 7 -13.45 11.26 -18.38
C SER A 7 -12.02 10.76 -18.21
N LYS A 8 -11.14 11.64 -17.70
CA LYS A 8 -9.74 11.31 -17.46
C LYS A 8 -9.56 10.11 -16.52
N ARG A 9 -10.43 9.97 -15.50
CA ARG A 9 -10.35 8.85 -14.54
C ARG A 9 -10.55 7.51 -15.24
N ILE A 10 -11.55 7.42 -16.13
CA ILE A 10 -11.82 6.22 -16.93
C ILE A 10 -10.61 5.90 -17.82
N THR A 11 -10.06 6.90 -18.52
CA THR A 11 -8.89 6.67 -19.40
C THR A 11 -7.64 6.26 -18.64
N ASP A 12 -7.43 6.79 -17.43
CA ASP A 12 -6.30 6.43 -16.59
C ASP A 12 -6.46 5.01 -16.02
N ARG A 13 -7.68 4.59 -15.65
CA ARG A 13 -7.98 3.23 -15.18
C ARG A 13 -7.81 2.18 -16.29
N ILE A 14 -8.30 2.44 -17.50
CA ILE A 14 -8.09 1.55 -18.66
C ILE A 14 -6.58 1.38 -18.94
N ARG A 15 -5.80 2.46 -18.83
CA ARG A 15 -4.34 2.37 -18.98
C ARG A 15 -3.69 1.56 -17.88
N GLU A 16 -4.13 1.73 -16.63
CA GLU A 16 -3.63 0.93 -15.51
C GLU A 16 -3.90 -0.56 -15.71
N LEU A 17 -5.10 -0.92 -16.16
CA LEU A 17 -5.50 -2.29 -16.47
C LEU A 17 -4.67 -2.91 -17.62
N ASN A 18 -4.44 -2.15 -18.69
CA ASN A 18 -3.56 -2.60 -19.78
C ASN A 18 -2.09 -2.69 -19.34
N ASP A 19 -1.62 -1.74 -18.53
CA ASP A 19 -0.26 -1.73 -17.97
C ASP A 19 -0.02 -2.93 -17.03
N ALA A 20 -1.07 -3.45 -16.39
CA ALA A 20 -1.00 -4.62 -15.52
C ALA A 20 -0.88 -5.94 -16.30
N SER A 21 -1.16 -5.92 -17.62
CA SER A 21 -1.06 -7.09 -18.53
C SER A 21 -1.80 -8.33 -18.02
N ILE A 22 -2.94 -8.11 -17.37
CA ILE A 22 -3.79 -9.18 -16.79
C ILE A 22 -4.55 -9.92 -17.92
N PHE A 23 -4.87 -9.23 -19.02
CA PHE A 23 -5.67 -9.79 -20.11
C PHE A 23 -4.83 -10.27 -21.29
N ALA A 24 -5.30 -11.33 -21.97
CA ALA A 24 -4.66 -11.84 -23.19
C ALA A 24 -4.68 -10.84 -24.35
N THR A 25 -5.66 -9.94 -24.39
CA THR A 25 -5.77 -8.85 -25.38
C THR A 25 -5.92 -7.50 -24.68
N GLU A 26 -5.25 -6.47 -25.19
CA GLU A 26 -5.34 -5.12 -24.62
C GLU A 26 -6.76 -4.56 -24.75
N LEU A 27 -7.27 -3.94 -23.68
CA LEU A 27 -8.57 -3.27 -23.67
C LEU A 27 -8.53 -2.06 -24.61
N ARG A 28 -9.23 -2.15 -25.75
CA ARG A 28 -9.19 -1.12 -26.80
C ARG A 28 -10.09 0.05 -26.42
N LEU A 29 -9.46 1.18 -26.12
CA LEU A 29 -10.17 2.42 -25.74
C LEU A 29 -11.21 2.85 -26.78
N GLY A 30 -10.95 2.67 -28.07
CA GLY A 30 -11.91 2.96 -29.14
C GLY A 30 -13.15 2.06 -29.16
N GLY A 31 -13.04 0.81 -28.66
CA GLY A 31 -14.15 -0.13 -28.59
C GLY A 31 -15.09 0.14 -27.42
N VAL A 32 -14.55 0.53 -26.27
CA VAL A 32 -15.33 0.75 -25.04
C VAL A 32 -15.79 2.21 -24.85
N ALA A 33 -15.14 3.18 -25.50
CA ALA A 33 -15.37 4.59 -25.21
C ALA A 33 -16.80 5.06 -25.41
N ARG A 34 -17.50 4.51 -26.40
CA ARG A 34 -18.89 4.91 -26.69
C ARG A 34 -19.83 4.48 -25.56
N GLN A 35 -19.69 3.27 -25.05
CA GLN A 35 -20.58 2.74 -24.01
C GLN A 35 -20.26 3.33 -22.64
N LEU A 36 -18.98 3.43 -22.29
CA LEU A 36 -18.56 4.03 -21.02
C LEU A 36 -18.90 5.53 -20.90
N ALA A 37 -19.07 6.23 -22.02
CA ALA A 37 -19.48 7.64 -22.01
C ALA A 37 -21.00 7.85 -21.82
N GLN A 38 -21.80 6.80 -22.00
CA GLN A 38 -23.26 6.86 -21.86
C GLN A 38 -23.74 6.52 -20.44
N ILE A 39 -22.90 5.87 -19.63
CA ILE A 39 -23.18 5.54 -18.23
C ILE A 39 -22.53 6.55 -17.26
N PRO A 40 -23.07 6.71 -16.03
CA PRO A 40 -22.44 7.53 -14.99
C PRO A 40 -21.01 7.09 -14.68
N LEU A 41 -20.18 8.04 -14.25
CA LEU A 41 -18.76 7.80 -13.97
C LEU A 41 -18.54 6.68 -12.95
N ASP A 42 -19.34 6.62 -11.89
CA ASP A 42 -19.18 5.64 -10.82
C ASP A 42 -19.50 4.23 -11.32
N SER A 43 -20.61 4.05 -12.05
CA SER A 43 -20.96 2.77 -12.71
C SER A 43 -19.91 2.34 -13.75
N ALA A 44 -19.33 3.29 -14.49
CA ALA A 44 -18.23 3.00 -15.41
C ALA A 44 -16.98 2.48 -14.69
N MET A 45 -16.69 2.97 -13.49
CA MET A 45 -15.58 2.48 -12.67
C MET A 45 -15.87 1.10 -12.10
N GLU A 46 -17.10 0.84 -11.65
CA GLU A 46 -17.52 -0.50 -11.18
C GLU A 46 -17.39 -1.56 -12.29
N VAL A 47 -17.79 -1.25 -13.52
CA VAL A 47 -17.60 -2.16 -14.67
C VAL A 47 -16.12 -2.47 -14.91
N LEU A 48 -15.24 -1.47 -14.81
CA LEU A 48 -13.80 -1.65 -14.99
C LEU A 48 -13.13 -2.38 -13.82
N ASP A 49 -13.61 -2.20 -12.60
CA ASP A 49 -13.13 -2.91 -11.43
C ASP A 49 -13.61 -4.36 -11.43
N GLY A 50 -14.87 -4.62 -11.83
CA GLY A 50 -15.38 -5.97 -12.06
C GLY A 50 -14.62 -6.73 -13.16
N LEU A 51 -14.16 -6.03 -14.21
CA LEU A 51 -13.27 -6.64 -15.21
C LEU A 51 -11.94 -7.08 -14.59
N ALA A 52 -11.39 -6.32 -13.64
CA ALA A 52 -10.14 -6.65 -12.97
C ALA A 52 -10.27 -7.85 -12.02
N GLU A 53 -11.46 -8.06 -11.45
CA GLU A 53 -11.77 -9.20 -10.58
C GLU A 53 -12.12 -10.47 -11.38
N ALA A 54 -12.65 -10.33 -12.59
CA ALA A 54 -13.00 -11.44 -13.49
C ALA A 54 -11.78 -12.03 -14.24
N GLU A 55 -10.69 -12.32 -13.51
CA GLU A 55 -9.33 -12.63 -14.02
C GLU A 55 -9.28 -13.83 -15.00
N GLU A 56 -10.25 -14.75 -14.98
CA GLU A 56 -10.19 -16.00 -15.76
C GLU A 56 -11.21 -16.12 -16.90
N ALA A 57 -12.22 -15.26 -16.97
CA ALA A 57 -13.42 -15.62 -17.74
C ALA A 57 -13.43 -15.15 -19.20
N HIS A 58 -12.64 -14.14 -19.59
CA HIS A 58 -12.89 -13.43 -20.86
C HIS A 58 -11.67 -13.33 -21.77
N GLN A 59 -11.71 -14.11 -22.87
CA GLN A 59 -10.77 -14.00 -23.99
C GLN A 59 -10.72 -12.61 -24.63
N ASP A 60 -11.80 -11.83 -24.52
CA ASP A 60 -11.84 -10.43 -24.98
C ASP A 60 -12.43 -9.50 -23.90
N PRO A 61 -11.58 -8.72 -23.20
CA PRO A 61 -12.04 -7.80 -22.17
C PRO A 61 -12.86 -6.64 -22.76
N THR A 62 -12.72 -6.34 -24.06
CA THR A 62 -13.53 -5.31 -24.74
C THR A 62 -14.99 -5.74 -24.79
N THR A 63 -15.22 -7.01 -25.13
CA THR A 63 -16.56 -7.58 -25.22
C THR A 63 -17.24 -7.61 -23.85
N PHE A 64 -16.52 -7.95 -22.79
CA PHE A 64 -17.04 -7.87 -21.42
C PHE A 64 -17.49 -6.46 -21.03
N VAL A 65 -16.62 -5.46 -21.20
CA VAL A 65 -16.93 -4.08 -20.81
C VAL A 65 -18.10 -3.53 -21.62
N VAL A 66 -18.19 -3.86 -22.90
CA VAL A 66 -19.32 -3.47 -23.75
C VAL A 66 -20.61 -4.16 -23.29
N ALA A 67 -20.58 -5.45 -22.97
CA ALA A 67 -21.75 -6.18 -22.47
C ALA A 67 -22.22 -5.65 -21.12
N ALA A 68 -21.32 -5.48 -20.15
CA ALA A 68 -21.62 -4.96 -18.82
C ALA A 68 -22.14 -3.53 -18.87
N ALA A 69 -21.51 -2.64 -19.65
CA ALA A 69 -22.00 -1.28 -19.84
C ALA A 69 -23.35 -1.25 -20.56
N SER A 70 -23.58 -2.13 -21.54
CA SER A 70 -24.87 -2.25 -22.23
C SER A 70 -25.98 -2.77 -21.32
N ALA A 71 -25.67 -3.69 -20.39
CA ALA A 71 -26.63 -4.20 -19.42
C ALA A 71 -27.09 -3.11 -18.45
N LEU A 72 -26.20 -2.21 -18.04
CA LEU A 72 -26.55 -1.05 -17.21
C LEU A 72 -27.37 0.02 -17.93
N MET A 73 -27.32 0.03 -19.27
CA MET A 73 -28.10 0.94 -20.11
C MET A 73 -29.44 0.36 -20.55
N ALA A 74 -29.58 -0.96 -20.52
CA ALA A 74 -30.85 -1.59 -20.80
C ALA A 74 -31.86 -1.06 -19.76
N PRO A 75 -33.06 -0.59 -20.17
CA PRO A 75 -34.12 -0.36 -19.20
C PRO A 75 -34.25 -1.66 -18.39
N PRO A 76 -34.41 -1.58 -17.05
CA PRO A 76 -34.65 -2.77 -16.26
C PRO A 76 -35.75 -3.52 -16.97
N ALA A 77 -35.44 -4.72 -17.46
CA ALA A 77 -36.42 -5.55 -18.13
C ALA A 77 -37.60 -5.55 -17.17
N GLU A 78 -38.74 -5.01 -17.61
CA GLU A 78 -39.99 -5.08 -16.87
C GLU A 78 -40.17 -6.58 -16.66
N LEU A 79 -39.77 -7.05 -15.48
CA LEU A 79 -40.05 -8.38 -15.02
C LEU A 79 -41.55 -8.34 -14.88
N ASP A 80 -42.24 -8.91 -15.87
CA ASP A 80 -43.69 -9.04 -15.89
C ASP A 80 -44.14 -9.40 -14.48
N GLU A 81 -44.70 -8.43 -13.75
CA GLU A 81 -45.09 -8.59 -12.35
C GLU A 81 -46.15 -9.71 -12.21
N GLU A 82 -46.76 -10.14 -13.32
CA GLU A 82 -47.64 -11.31 -13.41
C GLU A 82 -46.95 -12.66 -13.11
N ALA A 83 -45.62 -12.78 -13.24
CA ALA A 83 -44.91 -14.01 -12.89
C ALA A 83 -44.48 -14.07 -11.41
N ALA A 84 -44.45 -12.93 -10.71
CA ALA A 84 -44.06 -12.88 -9.30
C ALA A 84 -45.21 -13.31 -8.37
N ASP A 85 -46.47 -13.08 -8.76
CA ASP A 85 -47.63 -13.54 -7.99
C ASP A 85 -47.86 -15.06 -8.08
N ALA A 86 -47.33 -15.73 -9.11
CA ALA A 86 -47.45 -17.19 -9.25
C ALA A 86 -46.50 -17.99 -8.33
N PHE A 87 -45.42 -17.38 -7.83
CA PHE A 87 -44.47 -18.06 -6.93
C PHE A 87 -44.76 -17.83 -5.44
N ALA A 88 -45.62 -16.86 -5.11
CA ALA A 88 -46.03 -16.58 -3.74
C ALA A 88 -47.09 -17.59 -3.21
N GLU A 89 -47.85 -18.24 -4.11
CA GLU A 89 -48.89 -19.20 -3.73
C GLU A 89 -48.34 -20.63 -3.47
N GLU A 90 -47.17 -20.98 -4.03
CA GLU A 90 -46.58 -22.32 -3.87
C GLU A 90 -45.76 -22.46 -2.56
N ALA A 91 -45.42 -21.36 -1.90
CA ALA A 91 -44.71 -21.37 -0.61
C ALA A 91 -45.63 -21.61 0.61
N GLN A 92 -46.96 -21.61 0.43
CA GLN A 92 -47.93 -21.82 1.52
C GLN A 92 -48.39 -23.26 1.70
N SER A 93 -47.96 -24.20 0.85
CA SER A 93 -48.41 -25.61 0.88
C SER A 93 -47.34 -26.62 1.30
N ARG A 94 -46.14 -26.18 1.70
CA ARG A 94 -45.11 -27.11 2.18
C ARG A 94 -45.27 -27.35 3.68
N GLU A 95 -46.11 -28.35 3.95
CA GLU A 95 -46.36 -29.00 5.24
C GLU A 95 -45.09 -29.11 6.10
N GLU A 96 -45.17 -28.54 7.31
CA GLU A 96 -44.27 -28.81 8.42
C GLU A 96 -44.46 -30.28 8.86
N PRO A 97 -43.41 -31.12 8.88
CA PRO A 97 -43.50 -32.41 9.54
C PRO A 97 -43.48 -32.19 11.06
N GLU A 98 -44.59 -32.55 11.71
CA GLU A 98 -44.69 -32.74 13.16
C GLU A 98 -43.68 -33.82 13.59
N GLU A 99 -42.51 -33.40 14.09
CA GLU A 99 -41.63 -34.26 14.88
C GLU A 99 -42.12 -34.28 16.32
N GLU A 100 -43.06 -35.20 16.59
CA GLU A 100 -43.23 -35.79 17.91
C GLU A 100 -42.00 -36.66 18.21
N ALA A 101 -41.06 -36.12 18.98
CA ALA A 101 -39.99 -36.91 19.60
C ALA A 101 -40.14 -36.85 21.11
N GLU A 102 -40.69 -37.94 21.62
CA GLU A 102 -40.68 -38.37 23.02
C GLU A 102 -39.25 -38.34 23.57
N GLU A 103 -39.01 -37.61 24.66
CA GLU A 103 -37.87 -37.88 25.53
C GLU A 103 -38.33 -37.81 27.00
N GLU A 104 -39.00 -38.89 27.41
CA GLU A 104 -39.12 -39.29 28.81
C GLU A 104 -37.78 -39.85 29.30
N GLY A 105 -37.37 -39.39 30.49
CA GLY A 105 -36.70 -40.26 31.46
C GLY A 105 -35.18 -40.29 31.46
N GLN A 106 -34.57 -39.42 32.28
CA GLN A 106 -33.51 -39.80 33.22
C GLN A 106 -33.27 -38.69 34.24
N GLU A 107 -34.21 -38.55 35.17
CA GLU A 107 -33.87 -38.17 36.54
C GLU A 107 -33.23 -39.41 37.19
N GLU A 108 -31.98 -39.33 37.64
CA GLU A 108 -31.55 -39.86 38.95
C GLU A 108 -30.05 -39.66 39.20
N ALA A 109 -29.78 -39.12 40.41
CA ALA A 109 -28.66 -39.48 41.27
C ALA A 109 -27.23 -39.04 40.91
N TRP A 110 -26.87 -37.78 41.22
CA TRP A 110 -25.60 -37.48 41.90
C TRP A 110 -25.81 -36.40 42.97
N SER A 111 -26.39 -36.84 44.09
CA SER A 111 -26.26 -36.18 45.39
C SER A 111 -25.04 -36.75 46.12
N GLN A 112 -24.38 -35.88 46.89
CA GLN A 112 -23.37 -36.15 47.91
C GLN A 112 -21.90 -36.17 47.47
N GLY A 113 -21.29 -34.99 47.57
CA GLY A 113 -19.84 -34.78 47.61
C GLY A 113 -19.54 -33.42 48.24
N ALA A 114 -20.07 -33.17 49.44
CA ALA A 114 -19.74 -32.00 50.25
C ALA A 114 -18.26 -32.09 50.68
N GLY A 115 -17.39 -31.50 49.87
CA GLY A 115 -16.00 -31.22 50.17
C GLY A 115 -15.84 -29.73 50.40
N ASP A 116 -15.88 -29.37 51.67
CA ASP A 116 -15.37 -28.17 52.30
C ASP A 116 -14.09 -27.63 51.61
N TRP A 117 -14.25 -26.58 50.81
CA TRP A 117 -13.18 -25.73 50.28
C TRP A 117 -13.64 -24.26 50.39
N GLU A 118 -13.98 -23.85 51.62
CA GLU A 118 -13.90 -22.43 52.00
C GLU A 118 -12.41 -22.06 52.16
N GLU A 119 -11.71 -21.86 51.04
CA GLU A 119 -10.42 -21.16 51.04
C GLU A 119 -10.52 -19.92 50.16
N ALA A 120 -10.94 -18.84 50.83
CA ALA A 120 -10.57 -17.44 50.59
C ALA A 120 -10.04 -17.10 49.19
N VAL A 121 -10.96 -16.78 48.27
CA VAL A 121 -10.70 -15.79 47.21
C VAL A 121 -11.58 -14.57 47.49
N GLU A 122 -11.32 -13.94 48.64
CA GLU A 122 -11.73 -12.57 48.88
C GLU A 122 -10.82 -11.65 48.04
N GLY A 123 -11.38 -10.94 47.06
CA GLY A 123 -10.72 -9.74 46.53
C GLY A 123 -10.72 -9.48 45.03
N GLU A 124 -11.77 -9.82 44.28
CA GLU A 124 -12.05 -9.15 42.98
C GLU A 124 -13.55 -8.80 42.89
N ALA A 125 -14.04 -8.10 43.92
CA ALA A 125 -15.36 -7.49 43.92
C ALA A 125 -15.23 -6.01 43.48
N GLU A 126 -16.03 -5.65 42.48
CA GLU A 126 -16.49 -4.29 42.19
C GLU A 126 -15.52 -3.33 41.48
N GLU A 127 -15.25 -3.58 40.20
CA GLU A 127 -15.00 -2.50 39.22
C GLU A 127 -16.10 -2.47 38.12
N GLU A 128 -17.36 -2.73 38.52
CA GLU A 128 -18.56 -2.69 37.65
C GLU A 128 -19.24 -1.30 37.59
N ALA A 129 -18.73 -0.29 38.30
CA ALA A 129 -19.52 0.91 38.64
C ALA A 129 -19.37 2.15 37.72
N ASP A 130 -18.80 2.05 36.50
CA ASP A 130 -18.69 3.24 35.61
C ASP A 130 -18.91 2.95 34.11
N TRP A 131 -19.70 1.90 33.80
CA TRP A 131 -20.06 1.53 32.42
C TRP A 131 -21.33 2.21 31.89
N ALA A 132 -22.03 3.00 32.71
CA ALA A 132 -23.34 3.56 32.37
C ALA A 132 -23.30 4.70 31.33
N GLU A 133 -22.16 5.35 31.13
CA GLU A 133 -22.01 6.29 30.02
C GLU A 133 -21.51 5.56 28.77
N THR A 134 -22.43 4.93 28.05
CA THR A 134 -22.16 4.47 26.68
C THR A 134 -21.63 5.67 25.89
N PRO A 135 -20.38 5.63 25.41
CA PRO A 135 -19.77 6.77 24.74
C PRO A 135 -20.60 7.13 23.52
N LYS A 136 -20.97 8.41 23.40
CA LYS A 136 -21.79 8.92 22.29
C LYS A 136 -21.06 8.70 20.97
N LEU A 137 -21.44 7.62 20.28
CA LEU A 137 -20.96 7.29 18.95
C LEU A 137 -21.53 8.28 17.93
N ILE A 138 -20.74 8.53 16.87
CA ILE A 138 -21.20 9.30 15.72
C ILE A 138 -22.40 8.56 15.10
N PRO A 139 -23.55 9.23 14.84
CA PRO A 139 -24.78 8.55 14.40
C PRO A 139 -24.60 7.64 13.19
N ALA A 140 -23.79 8.06 12.20
CA ALA A 140 -23.49 7.25 11.02
C ALA A 140 -22.77 5.94 11.37
N VAL A 141 -21.80 6.00 12.28
CA VAL A 141 -21.03 4.83 12.75
C VAL A 141 -21.92 3.90 13.57
N HIS A 142 -22.75 4.45 14.46
CA HIS A 142 -23.72 3.68 15.23
C HIS A 142 -24.71 2.94 14.33
N ASN A 143 -25.30 3.64 13.35
CA ASN A 143 -26.25 3.05 12.40
C ASN A 143 -25.59 1.96 11.54
N LYS A 144 -24.32 2.15 11.16
CA LYS A 144 -23.57 1.11 10.43
C LYS A 144 -23.36 -0.14 11.28
N ILE A 145 -23.01 0.00 12.57
CA ILE A 145 -22.88 -1.15 13.48
C ILE A 145 -24.22 -1.88 13.64
N LEU A 146 -25.33 -1.16 13.82
CA LEU A 146 -26.65 -1.77 13.89
C LEU A 146 -27.03 -2.50 12.60
N SER A 147 -26.71 -1.91 11.44
CA SER A 147 -26.92 -2.55 10.13
C SER A 147 -26.12 -3.84 9.99
N LEU A 148 -24.87 -3.87 10.46
CA LEU A 148 -24.03 -5.08 10.43
C LEU A 148 -24.54 -6.16 11.39
N ASN A 149 -25.07 -5.77 12.55
CA ASN A 149 -25.69 -6.71 13.48
C ASN A 149 -27.02 -7.27 12.94
N LYS A 150 -27.75 -6.48 12.13
CA LYS A 150 -29.01 -6.90 11.52
C LYS A 150 -28.80 -7.80 10.29
N SER A 151 -27.71 -7.62 9.54
CA SER A 151 -27.45 -8.40 8.33
C SER A 151 -27.16 -9.88 8.61
N GLY A 152 -26.77 -10.24 9.84
CA GLY A 152 -26.46 -11.61 10.21
C GLY A 152 -25.17 -12.18 9.59
N MET A 153 -24.39 -11.35 8.90
CA MET A 153 -23.16 -11.81 8.21
C MET A 153 -21.98 -12.06 9.16
N LEU A 154 -21.99 -11.48 10.36
CA LEU A 154 -20.90 -11.58 11.32
C LEU A 154 -21.06 -12.81 12.22
N CYS A 155 -19.97 -13.54 12.48
CA CYS A 155 -19.98 -14.70 13.38
C CYS A 155 -20.49 -14.38 14.78
N THR A 156 -20.22 -13.17 15.29
CA THR A 156 -20.80 -12.66 16.54
C THR A 156 -21.26 -11.23 16.37
N LYS A 157 -22.37 -10.87 17.05
CA LYS A 157 -22.88 -9.49 17.05
C LYS A 157 -21.84 -8.55 17.65
N ILE A 158 -21.71 -7.37 17.06
CA ILE A 158 -20.84 -6.30 17.55
C ILE A 158 -21.49 -5.70 18.80
N ASP A 159 -20.79 -5.79 19.91
CA ASP A 159 -21.16 -5.24 21.20
C ASP A 159 -20.67 -3.78 21.30
N LEU A 160 -21.63 -2.86 21.30
CA LEU A 160 -21.38 -1.42 21.37
C LEU A 160 -20.66 -1.03 22.68
N ALA A 161 -20.83 -1.77 23.77
CA ALA A 161 -20.14 -1.47 25.02
C ALA A 161 -18.64 -1.75 24.91
N LYS A 162 -18.27 -2.87 24.28
CA LYS A 162 -16.87 -3.29 24.11
C LYS A 162 -16.13 -2.45 23.08
N VAL A 163 -16.80 -2.10 22.00
CA VAL A 163 -16.18 -1.46 20.82
C VAL A 163 -16.35 0.06 20.84
N GLY A 164 -17.46 0.56 21.41
CA GLY A 164 -17.89 1.95 21.32
C GLY A 164 -16.87 2.93 21.88
N ARG A 165 -16.20 2.61 22.99
CA ARG A 165 -15.21 3.50 23.62
C ARG A 165 -14.00 3.79 22.72
N ASN A 166 -13.52 2.78 21.98
CA ASN A 166 -12.39 2.98 21.08
C ASN A 166 -12.82 3.60 19.75
N VAL A 167 -13.98 3.20 19.23
CA VAL A 167 -14.50 3.71 17.96
C VAL A 167 -14.97 5.16 18.06
N ALA A 168 -15.57 5.57 19.19
CA ALA A 168 -16.00 6.96 19.42
C ALA A 168 -14.84 7.96 19.42
N ARG A 169 -13.59 7.49 19.61
CA ARG A 169 -12.39 8.32 19.52
C ARG A 169 -11.92 8.51 18.08
N LEU A 170 -12.35 7.69 17.13
CA LEU A 170 -11.93 7.81 15.74
C LEU A 170 -12.74 8.89 15.00
N SER A 171 -12.15 9.45 13.94
CA SER A 171 -12.94 10.28 13.02
C SER A 171 -13.90 9.40 12.23
N GLU A 172 -15.09 9.94 11.94
CA GLU A 172 -16.14 9.27 11.17
C GLU A 172 -15.63 8.53 9.91
N PRO A 173 -14.84 9.14 9.00
CA PRO A 173 -14.38 8.44 7.80
C PRO A 173 -13.46 7.25 8.11
N ILE A 174 -12.67 7.31 9.19
CA ILE A 174 -11.77 6.22 9.58
C ILE A 174 -12.57 5.08 10.22
N ALA A 175 -13.51 5.41 11.11
CA ALA A 175 -14.41 4.43 11.72
C ALA A 175 -15.25 3.71 10.66
N MET A 176 -15.83 4.44 9.71
CA MET A 176 -16.62 3.88 8.61
C MET A 176 -15.77 2.98 7.70
N GLN A 177 -14.53 3.38 7.39
CA GLN A 177 -13.62 2.56 6.60
C GLN A 177 -13.29 1.24 7.32
N LEU A 178 -12.99 1.29 8.62
CA LEU A 178 -12.71 0.11 9.44
C LEU A 178 -13.92 -0.84 9.47
N LEU A 179 -15.14 -0.32 9.67
CA LEU A 179 -16.36 -1.13 9.66
C LEU A 179 -16.65 -1.73 8.28
N LYS A 180 -16.38 -1.00 7.18
CA LYS A 180 -16.51 -1.51 5.81
C LYS A 180 -15.51 -2.63 5.52
N ASP A 181 -14.27 -2.48 6.01
CA ASP A 181 -13.26 -3.53 5.90
C ASP A 181 -13.66 -4.77 6.71
N VAL A 182 -14.26 -4.63 7.90
CA VAL A 182 -14.81 -5.77 8.66
C VAL A 182 -15.99 -6.43 7.95
N GLU A 183 -16.92 -5.64 7.42
CA GLU A 183 -18.08 -6.14 6.65
C GLU A 183 -17.64 -6.96 5.45
N SER A 184 -16.62 -6.48 4.73
CA SER A 184 -16.09 -7.15 3.55
C SER A 184 -15.41 -8.48 3.89
N ASN A 185 -14.98 -8.68 5.15
CA ASN A 185 -14.29 -9.89 5.61
C ASN A 185 -15.10 -10.62 6.71
N ALA A 186 -16.43 -10.45 6.73
CA ALA A 186 -17.29 -10.91 7.82
C ALA A 186 -17.22 -12.43 8.05
N ASP A 187 -17.03 -13.19 6.98
CA ASP A 187 -16.89 -14.65 6.94
C ASP A 187 -15.59 -15.18 7.58
N MET A 188 -14.54 -14.36 7.64
CA MET A 188 -13.21 -14.74 8.14
C MET A 188 -12.90 -14.19 9.54
N VAL A 189 -13.85 -13.46 10.14
CA VAL A 189 -13.65 -12.75 11.40
C VAL A 189 -14.47 -13.41 12.51
N ASP A 190 -13.84 -14.34 13.24
CA ASP A 190 -14.49 -15.06 14.35
C ASP A 190 -14.88 -14.13 15.50
N LYS A 191 -14.01 -13.14 15.79
CA LYS A 191 -14.13 -12.21 16.93
C LYS A 191 -14.11 -10.75 16.46
N PRO A 192 -15.18 -10.25 15.79
CA PRO A 192 -15.26 -8.89 15.29
C PRO A 192 -15.08 -7.84 16.39
N ASN A 193 -15.60 -8.09 17.59
CA ASN A 193 -15.46 -7.18 18.73
C ASN A 193 -13.99 -6.92 19.11
N ALA A 194 -13.19 -7.98 19.24
CA ALA A 194 -11.77 -7.86 19.58
C ALA A 194 -10.99 -7.15 18.47
N LEU A 195 -11.27 -7.53 17.21
CA LEU A 195 -10.60 -6.95 16.04
C LEU A 195 -10.89 -5.44 15.91
N ILE A 196 -12.15 -5.01 16.03
CA ILE A 196 -12.50 -3.59 15.93
C ILE A 196 -11.91 -2.82 17.12
N ALA A 197 -11.97 -3.38 18.34
CA ALA A 197 -11.42 -2.74 19.52
C ALA A 197 -9.90 -2.53 19.41
N ASP A 198 -9.15 -3.57 19.02
CA ASP A 198 -7.69 -3.51 18.87
C ASP A 198 -7.27 -2.58 17.73
N ALA A 199 -7.92 -2.68 16.56
CA ALA A 199 -7.63 -1.81 15.43
C ALA A 199 -7.90 -0.33 15.78
N SER A 200 -9.05 -0.06 16.41
CA SER A 200 -9.42 1.30 16.82
C SER A 200 -8.46 1.86 17.86
N LYS A 201 -8.08 1.05 18.85
CA LYS A 201 -7.08 1.42 19.86
C LYS A 201 -5.74 1.77 19.21
N LYS A 202 -5.26 0.93 18.27
CA LYS A 202 -3.98 1.17 17.58
C LYS A 202 -3.99 2.44 16.73
N ILE A 203 -5.07 2.67 16.00
CA ILE A 203 -5.24 3.90 15.20
C ILE A 203 -5.23 5.13 16.10
N PHE A 204 -5.90 5.05 17.25
CA PHE A 204 -5.96 6.13 18.23
C PHE A 204 -4.59 6.43 18.88
N GLU A 205 -3.89 5.41 19.39
CA GLU A 205 -2.58 5.55 20.04
C GLU A 205 -1.52 6.17 19.12
N SER A 206 -1.67 5.99 17.81
CA SER A 206 -0.75 6.52 16.81
C SER A 206 -0.99 8.00 16.47
N GLY A 207 -2.01 8.61 17.06
CA GLY A 207 -2.35 10.02 16.91
C GLY A 207 -3.39 10.29 15.81
N HIS A 208 -4.24 11.30 16.07
CA HIS A 208 -5.21 11.78 15.10
C HIS A 208 -4.55 12.46 13.89
N GLY A 209 -5.16 12.29 12.71
CA GLY A 209 -4.75 12.96 11.46
C GLY A 209 -4.17 12.01 10.41
N ASP A 210 -3.20 12.51 9.64
CA ASP A 210 -2.61 11.77 8.51
C ASP A 210 -1.95 10.45 8.90
N VAL A 211 -1.48 10.32 10.16
CA VAL A 211 -0.85 9.09 10.66
C VAL A 211 -1.90 8.02 10.93
N GLY A 212 -2.94 8.32 11.70
CA GLY A 212 -4.06 7.41 11.93
C GLY A 212 -4.74 6.96 10.64
N LYS A 213 -4.91 7.86 9.66
CA LYS A 213 -5.43 7.51 8.33
C LYS A 213 -4.54 6.49 7.60
N LYS A 214 -3.23 6.68 7.62
CA LYS A 214 -2.28 5.72 7.00
C LYS A 214 -2.30 4.36 7.68
N ILE A 215 -2.47 4.32 9.00
CA ILE A 215 -2.52 3.06 9.74
C ILE A 215 -3.82 2.31 9.46
N ALA A 216 -4.96 3.01 9.44
CA ALA A 216 -6.23 2.43 9.03
C ALA A 216 -6.15 1.86 7.59
N GLU A 217 -5.54 2.61 6.67
CA GLU A 217 -5.30 2.15 5.30
C GLU A 217 -4.39 0.91 5.26
N GLN A 218 -3.33 0.88 6.06
CA GLN A 218 -2.43 -0.28 6.17
C GLN A 218 -3.16 -1.51 6.72
N ILE A 219 -4.00 -1.36 7.74
CA ILE A 219 -4.80 -2.45 8.31
C ILE A 219 -5.75 -3.01 7.24
N GLY A 220 -6.46 -2.15 6.50
CA GLY A 220 -7.34 -2.57 5.42
C GLY A 220 -6.60 -3.28 4.27
N ILE A 221 -5.38 -2.85 3.93
CA ILE A 221 -4.54 -3.54 2.94
C ILE A 221 -4.13 -4.93 3.45
N LEU A 222 -3.74 -5.04 4.72
CA LEU A 222 -3.39 -6.34 5.32
C LEU A 222 -4.58 -7.29 5.34
N MET A 223 -5.78 -6.81 5.70
CA MET A 223 -7.03 -7.59 5.64
C MET A 223 -7.28 -8.15 4.24
N ARG A 224 -7.25 -7.29 3.22
CA ARG A 224 -7.41 -7.72 1.82
C ARG A 224 -6.36 -8.74 1.40
N ARG A 225 -5.10 -8.55 1.82
CA ARG A 225 -4.03 -9.50 1.49
C ARG A 225 -4.21 -10.85 2.18
N ILE A 226 -4.60 -10.87 3.45
CA ILE A 226 -4.87 -12.11 4.19
C ILE A 226 -6.04 -12.85 3.58
N ARG A 227 -7.12 -12.14 3.21
CA ARG A 227 -8.24 -12.72 2.46
C ARG A 227 -7.77 -13.35 1.16
N TRP A 228 -7.00 -12.61 0.35
CA TRP A 228 -6.45 -13.15 -0.90
C TRP A 228 -5.62 -14.40 -0.64
N VAL A 229 -4.79 -14.44 0.41
CA VAL A 229 -4.01 -15.63 0.80
C VAL A 229 -4.93 -16.80 1.13
N ASN A 230 -5.99 -16.59 1.93
CA ASN A 230 -6.95 -17.65 2.27
C ASN A 230 -7.72 -18.19 1.07
N THR A 231 -7.99 -17.35 0.06
CA THR A 231 -8.74 -17.75 -1.14
C THR A 231 -7.87 -18.40 -2.20
N ASN A 232 -6.63 -17.93 -2.40
CA ASN A 232 -5.81 -18.29 -3.55
C ASN A 232 -4.71 -19.31 -3.22
N ILE A 233 -4.45 -19.56 -1.94
CA ILE A 233 -3.36 -20.43 -1.51
C ILE A 233 -3.95 -21.56 -0.68
N SER A 234 -3.63 -22.79 -1.08
CA SER A 234 -3.99 -24.01 -0.38
C SER A 234 -3.15 -24.15 0.89
N LEU A 235 -3.50 -23.40 1.93
CA LEU A 235 -2.89 -23.52 3.25
C LEU A 235 -3.45 -24.74 3.98
N ALA A 236 -2.61 -25.39 4.80
CA ALA A 236 -3.05 -26.50 5.67
C ALA A 236 -4.24 -26.12 6.57
N PHE A 237 -4.25 -24.88 7.05
CA PHE A 237 -5.37 -24.28 7.79
C PHE A 237 -5.58 -22.83 7.35
N PRO A 238 -6.83 -22.35 7.24
CA PRO A 238 -7.09 -20.95 6.93
C PRO A 238 -6.56 -20.01 8.01
N LEU A 239 -6.15 -18.81 7.60
CA LEU A 239 -5.66 -17.79 8.53
C LEU A 239 -6.83 -17.12 9.26
N HIS A 240 -6.82 -17.19 10.59
CA HIS A 240 -7.73 -16.40 11.42
C HIS A 240 -7.31 -14.93 11.38
N MET A 241 -8.15 -14.10 10.77
CA MET A 241 -7.87 -12.69 10.48
C MET A 241 -7.45 -11.91 11.74
N GLY A 242 -8.20 -12.08 12.84
CA GLY A 242 -7.93 -11.36 14.10
C GLY A 242 -6.55 -11.68 14.69
N HIS A 243 -6.19 -12.95 14.80
CA HIS A 243 -4.90 -13.36 15.35
C HIS A 243 -3.72 -12.91 14.48
N VAL A 244 -3.86 -12.98 13.15
CA VAL A 244 -2.80 -12.58 12.22
C VAL A 244 -2.60 -11.07 12.23
N LEU A 245 -3.69 -10.29 12.20
CA LEU A 245 -3.61 -8.84 12.25
C LEU A 245 -3.00 -8.34 13.56
N GLN A 246 -3.37 -8.94 14.70
CA GLN A 246 -2.81 -8.58 16.00
C GLN A 246 -1.27 -8.65 16.01
N VAL A 247 -0.70 -9.63 15.31
CA VAL A 247 0.75 -9.82 15.21
C VAL A 247 1.38 -8.89 14.16
N LEU A 248 0.72 -8.73 13.01
CA LEU A 248 1.26 -7.97 11.88
C LEU A 248 1.14 -6.45 12.05
N GLN A 249 0.16 -5.95 12.81
CA GLN A 249 -0.06 -4.51 13.02
C GLN A 249 1.07 -3.82 13.83
N ASP A 250 1.88 -4.59 14.55
CA ASP A 250 3.05 -4.08 15.27
C ASP A 250 4.30 -3.99 14.39
N LEU A 251 4.24 -4.52 13.18
CA LEU A 251 5.31 -4.42 12.19
C LEU A 251 5.13 -3.17 11.32
N GLU A 252 6.23 -2.74 10.70
CA GLU A 252 6.13 -1.79 9.60
C GLU A 252 5.47 -2.49 8.39
N HIS A 253 4.66 -1.77 7.64
CA HIS A 253 3.89 -2.35 6.54
C HIS A 253 4.73 -3.16 5.54
N SER A 254 5.95 -2.72 5.23
CA SER A 254 6.88 -3.47 4.37
C SER A 254 7.27 -4.82 4.96
N ASP A 255 7.51 -4.87 6.27
CA ASP A 255 7.92 -6.07 6.98
C ASP A 255 6.74 -7.04 7.10
N ALA A 256 5.54 -6.53 7.40
CA ALA A 256 4.32 -7.34 7.43
C ALA A 256 4.01 -7.99 6.08
N MET A 257 4.12 -7.24 4.98
CA MET A 257 3.95 -7.77 3.63
C MET A 257 5.05 -8.79 3.27
N GLN A 258 6.27 -8.60 3.75
CA GLN A 258 7.35 -9.57 3.57
C GLN A 258 7.08 -10.87 4.32
N VAL A 259 6.54 -10.82 5.54
CA VAL A 259 6.11 -12.01 6.30
C VAL A 259 5.03 -12.77 5.54
N LEU A 260 3.99 -12.09 5.06
CA LEU A 260 2.94 -12.71 4.26
C LEU A 260 3.48 -13.29 2.94
N LYS A 261 4.43 -12.61 2.29
CA LYS A 261 5.08 -13.12 1.08
C LYS A 261 5.86 -14.41 1.35
N SER A 262 6.65 -14.46 2.43
CA SER A 262 7.39 -15.67 2.81
C SER A 262 6.48 -16.82 3.19
N LEU A 263 5.29 -16.54 3.75
CA LEU A 263 4.26 -17.56 3.96
C LEU A 263 3.77 -18.15 2.63
N VAL A 264 3.49 -17.30 1.63
CA VAL A 264 3.08 -17.76 0.28
C VAL A 264 4.15 -18.64 -0.36
N GLU A 265 5.42 -18.23 -0.27
CA GLU A 265 6.54 -18.97 -0.85
C GLU A 265 6.78 -20.34 -0.19
N GLN A 266 6.31 -20.53 1.05
CA GLN A 266 6.52 -21.74 1.85
C GLN A 266 5.21 -22.45 2.21
N ALA A 267 4.11 -22.11 1.54
CA ALA A 267 2.77 -22.52 1.94
C ALA A 267 2.61 -24.06 2.01
N GLU A 268 3.25 -24.77 1.08
CA GLU A 268 3.20 -26.24 0.99
C GLU A 268 4.01 -26.95 2.10
N GLU A 269 5.06 -26.30 2.62
CA GLU A 269 5.94 -26.89 3.64
C GLU A 269 5.44 -26.60 5.07
N ILE A 270 4.52 -25.65 5.24
CA ILE A 270 4.11 -25.16 6.55
C ILE A 270 2.86 -25.89 7.06
N GLU A 271 3.03 -26.68 8.12
CA GLU A 271 1.92 -27.36 8.82
C GLU A 271 0.98 -26.37 9.55
N SER A 272 1.55 -25.31 10.15
CA SER A 272 0.78 -24.31 10.93
C SER A 272 1.06 -22.88 10.44
N PRO A 273 0.22 -22.36 9.52
CA PRO A 273 0.38 -21.02 8.95
C PRO A 273 0.41 -19.91 10.00
N GLN A 274 -0.42 -19.99 11.05
CA GLN A 274 -0.44 -18.99 12.12
C GLN A 274 0.82 -19.01 12.98
N GLY A 275 1.32 -20.20 13.31
CA GLY A 275 2.58 -20.37 14.04
C GLY A 275 3.76 -19.83 13.25
N PHE A 276 3.75 -20.00 11.92
CA PHE A 276 4.76 -19.41 11.03
C PHE A 276 4.75 -17.89 11.08
N ILE A 277 3.59 -17.24 10.91
CA ILE A 277 3.47 -15.78 10.93
C ILE A 277 3.99 -15.21 12.24
N ARG A 278 3.60 -15.78 13.40
CA ARG A 278 4.08 -15.33 14.72
C ARG A 278 5.60 -15.40 14.84
N ARG A 279 6.20 -16.49 14.37
CA ARG A 279 7.65 -16.71 14.40
C ARG A 279 8.39 -15.73 13.50
N GLU A 280 7.95 -15.56 12.26
CA GLU A 280 8.62 -14.68 11.30
C GLU A 280 8.42 -13.20 11.63
N ALA A 281 7.24 -12.82 12.15
CA ALA A 281 7.00 -11.48 12.68
C ALA A 281 7.94 -11.14 13.84
N ARG A 282 8.11 -12.05 14.81
CA ARG A 282 9.07 -11.87 15.92
C ARG A 282 10.50 -11.68 15.41
N LYS A 283 10.91 -12.49 14.43
CA LYS A 283 12.23 -12.37 13.79
C LYS A 283 12.41 -11.02 13.09
N MET A 284 11.38 -10.46 12.45
CA MET A 284 11.43 -9.11 11.89
C MET A 284 11.58 -8.03 12.98
N GLN A 285 10.87 -8.16 14.11
CA GLN A 285 11.03 -7.25 15.25
C GLN A 285 12.45 -7.32 15.85
N GLU A 286 13.02 -8.51 16.00
CA GLU A 286 14.39 -8.71 16.52
C GLU A 286 15.45 -8.11 15.60
N LYS A 287 15.30 -8.25 14.27
CA LYS A 287 16.20 -7.61 13.28
C LYS A 287 16.24 -6.08 13.43
N ARG A 288 15.13 -5.45 13.82
CA ARG A 288 15.08 -3.99 14.08
C ARG A 288 15.81 -3.62 15.37
N LYS A 289 15.61 -4.39 16.45
CA LYS A 289 16.29 -4.17 17.73
C LYS A 289 17.82 -4.34 17.62
N GLY A 290 18.28 -5.29 16.79
CA GLY A 290 19.71 -5.61 16.64
C GLY A 290 20.56 -4.59 15.86
N LYS A 291 19.96 -3.81 14.95
CA LYS A 291 20.73 -2.86 14.10
C LYS A 291 21.17 -1.57 14.81
N GLY A 292 20.72 -1.32 16.05
CA GLY A 292 20.93 -0.05 16.75
C GLY A 292 22.08 0.04 17.77
N LYS A 293 22.64 -1.08 18.26
CA LYS A 293 23.55 -1.03 19.44
C LYS A 293 25.03 -1.41 19.21
N ALA A 294 25.43 -1.86 18.02
CA ALA A 294 26.76 -2.46 17.83
C ALA A 294 27.91 -1.49 17.45
N LYS A 295 27.75 -0.15 17.54
CA LYS A 295 28.85 0.76 17.15
C LYS A 295 29.04 2.01 18.01
N GLY A 296 28.76 1.91 19.31
CA GLY A 296 29.38 2.78 20.29
C GLY A 296 30.79 2.29 20.59
N LYS A 297 31.76 2.58 19.71
CA LYS A 297 33.20 2.45 20.04
C LYS A 297 33.52 3.52 21.08
N GLY A 298 33.14 3.26 22.32
CA GLY A 298 33.67 3.93 23.50
C GLY A 298 35.16 3.64 23.58
N LYS A 299 35.94 4.45 22.87
CA LYS A 299 37.38 4.60 23.11
C LYS A 299 37.51 5.39 24.42
N ALA A 300 37.12 4.78 25.53
CA ALA A 300 37.41 5.26 26.87
C ALA A 300 38.93 5.14 27.05
N LYS A 301 39.60 6.25 26.81
CA LYS A 301 41.02 6.45 27.05
C LYS A 301 41.17 6.77 28.54
N THR A 302 41.05 5.77 29.41
CA THR A 302 41.52 5.88 30.80
C THR A 302 43.05 5.81 30.77
N LYS A 303 43.68 6.98 30.74
CA LYS A 303 45.02 7.18 31.28
C LYS A 303 44.88 7.49 32.77
N ASN A 304 45.87 7.02 33.54
CA ASN A 304 46.06 7.10 35.00
C ASN A 304 45.48 5.85 35.70
N GLY A 305 46.24 4.85 36.14
CA GLY A 305 47.69 4.82 36.36
C GLY A 305 48.09 5.54 37.64
N THR A 306 47.74 4.99 38.80
CA THR A 306 48.62 4.81 39.98
C THR A 306 47.91 4.02 41.08
N GLY A 307 48.45 2.82 41.38
CA GLY A 307 48.38 2.18 42.70
C GLY A 307 47.10 1.45 43.09
N SER A 308 47.11 0.12 43.07
CA SER A 308 47.33 -0.66 44.30
C SER A 308 47.15 -2.15 44.01
N LYS A 309 47.99 -2.95 44.66
CA LYS A 309 48.09 -4.40 44.57
C LYS A 309 46.84 -5.05 45.16
N SER A 310 46.30 -6.08 44.51
CA SER A 310 45.83 -7.27 45.24
C SER A 310 45.68 -8.45 44.30
N THR A 311 46.35 -9.51 44.68
CA THR A 311 46.47 -10.86 44.14
C THR A 311 45.15 -11.61 43.98
N ASN A 312 44.96 -12.25 42.82
CA ASN A 312 44.35 -13.58 42.67
C ASN A 312 44.64 -14.05 41.23
N GLN A 313 45.74 -14.71 40.91
CA GLN A 313 46.04 -16.14 41.12
C GLN A 313 44.86 -17.08 40.78
N TYR A 314 44.67 -17.40 39.49
CA TYR A 314 44.61 -18.79 39.01
C TYR A 314 44.61 -18.87 37.46
N GLN A 315 45.70 -19.43 36.93
CA GLN A 315 45.85 -20.40 35.83
C GLN A 315 44.92 -20.28 34.60
N SER A 316 45.42 -19.79 33.45
CA SER A 316 46.00 -20.58 32.33
C SER A 316 45.02 -21.61 31.72
N SER A 317 44.62 -21.54 30.45
CA SER A 317 45.50 -21.89 29.33
C SER A 317 45.03 -21.39 27.94
N SER A 318 45.96 -20.70 27.26
CA SER A 318 46.43 -20.94 25.88
C SER A 318 45.43 -21.23 24.77
N TRP A 319 45.16 -20.25 23.90
CA TRP A 319 45.14 -20.47 22.44
C TRP A 319 45.82 -19.29 21.72
N ASN A 320 46.96 -19.60 21.11
CA ASN A 320 47.74 -18.75 20.22
C ASN A 320 46.99 -18.53 18.90
N GLY A 321 46.94 -17.30 18.40
CA GLY A 321 46.36 -16.95 17.10
C GLY A 321 46.97 -15.68 16.53
N LYS A 322 48.21 -15.81 16.03
CA LYS A 322 49.04 -14.75 15.43
C LYS A 322 48.56 -14.49 13.99
N GLY A 323 47.96 -13.33 13.73
CA GLY A 323 47.51 -12.93 12.39
C GLY A 323 48.00 -11.52 12.06
N HIS A 324 49.02 -11.43 11.19
CA HIS A 324 49.56 -10.19 10.64
C HIS A 324 48.52 -9.44 9.79
N SER A 325 48.33 -8.14 10.04
CA SER A 325 47.64 -7.23 9.13
C SER A 325 48.62 -6.16 8.66
N THR A 326 49.01 -6.30 7.39
CA THR A 326 49.86 -5.35 6.67
C THR A 326 49.07 -4.11 6.29
N SER A 327 49.65 -2.98 6.68
CA SER A 327 49.40 -1.63 6.18
C SER A 327 49.56 -1.52 4.67
N ASN A 328 48.69 -0.74 4.01
CA ASN A 328 49.08 0.26 3.00
C ASN A 328 47.84 1.02 2.51
N GLY A 329 47.94 2.34 2.33
CA GLY A 329 46.89 3.11 1.65
C GLY A 329 46.81 4.61 1.93
N THR A 330 47.94 5.31 1.91
CA THR A 330 48.08 6.77 1.78
C THR A 330 47.41 7.36 0.53
N GLY A 331 46.87 8.58 0.61
CA GLY A 331 46.59 9.44 -0.57
C GLY A 331 45.51 10.50 -0.31
N LYS A 332 45.84 11.61 0.37
CA LYS A 332 46.19 12.94 -0.19
C LYS A 332 45.01 13.77 -0.73
N ASN A 333 44.75 14.84 0.03
CA ASN A 333 43.99 16.03 -0.32
C ASN A 333 44.55 16.70 -1.60
N GLY A 334 43.66 17.20 -2.46
CA GLY A 334 43.99 18.08 -3.58
C GLY A 334 42.90 19.12 -3.81
N LYS A 335 43.06 20.28 -3.19
CA LYS A 335 42.22 21.48 -3.33
C LYS A 335 42.86 22.34 -4.43
N GLY A 336 42.22 22.45 -5.59
CA GLY A 336 42.72 23.25 -6.72
C GLY A 336 41.64 24.21 -7.22
N HIS A 337 41.79 25.48 -6.88
CA HIS A 337 41.10 26.60 -7.55
C HIS A 337 41.86 26.93 -8.83
N GLY A 338 41.18 26.88 -9.97
CA GLY A 338 41.74 27.29 -11.26
C GLY A 338 40.71 28.10 -12.04
N ALA A 339 40.76 29.42 -11.88
CA ALA A 339 40.08 30.38 -12.73
C ALA A 339 40.86 30.50 -14.06
N GLY A 340 40.27 30.06 -15.16
CA GLY A 340 40.86 30.15 -16.50
C GLY A 340 39.87 30.75 -17.49
N LYS A 341 40.01 32.05 -17.77
CA LYS A 341 39.47 32.72 -18.95
C LYS A 341 40.17 32.14 -20.19
N SER A 342 39.43 31.60 -21.16
CA SER A 342 39.90 31.51 -22.54
C SER A 342 38.84 32.04 -23.50
N LYS A 343 39.25 33.09 -24.22
CA LYS A 343 38.56 33.67 -25.37
C LYS A 343 38.86 32.80 -26.60
N GLY A 344 37.84 32.64 -27.45
CA GLY A 344 37.94 32.68 -28.91
C GLY A 344 38.70 31.55 -29.63
N ALA A 345 37.96 30.73 -30.37
CA ALA A 345 38.37 30.26 -31.69
C ALA A 345 37.14 29.73 -32.44
N ASN A 346 36.66 30.52 -33.39
CA ASN A 346 35.61 30.15 -34.33
C ASN A 346 36.24 29.23 -35.39
N GLY A 347 36.26 27.92 -35.12
CA GLY A 347 36.84 26.90 -36.01
C GLY A 347 35.76 26.04 -36.62
N LYS A 348 35.30 26.41 -37.82
CA LYS A 348 34.40 25.64 -38.69
C LYS A 348 35.21 24.50 -39.33
N ALA A 349 35.43 23.42 -38.59
CA ALA A 349 36.13 22.22 -39.08
C ALA A 349 35.14 21.06 -39.22
N GLY A 350 35.05 20.51 -40.43
CA GLY A 350 34.24 19.34 -40.74
C GLY A 350 34.60 18.15 -39.84
N SER A 351 33.65 17.78 -38.98
CA SER A 351 33.77 16.65 -38.06
C SER A 351 33.71 15.34 -38.85
N LYS A 352 34.87 14.86 -39.31
CA LYS A 352 35.04 13.44 -39.60
C LYS A 352 34.82 12.71 -38.29
N GLY A 353 33.72 11.95 -38.20
CA GLY A 353 33.15 11.37 -36.99
C GLY A 353 34.15 10.56 -36.16
N ARG A 354 34.88 11.25 -35.28
CA ARG A 354 35.55 10.60 -34.16
C ARG A 354 34.44 9.98 -33.31
N LYS A 355 34.32 8.65 -33.32
CA LYS A 355 33.53 7.92 -32.32
C LYS A 355 34.03 8.41 -30.96
N GLY A 356 33.24 9.29 -30.33
CA GLY A 356 33.59 9.90 -29.05
C GLY A 356 33.83 8.78 -28.06
N LYS A 357 34.95 8.86 -27.33
CA LYS A 357 35.24 7.90 -26.26
C LYS A 357 34.04 7.92 -25.30
N LEU A 358 33.41 6.76 -25.09
CA LEU A 358 32.28 6.63 -24.17
C LEU A 358 32.70 7.16 -22.79
N THR A 359 31.79 7.88 -22.15
CA THR A 359 31.96 8.28 -20.75
C THR A 359 32.02 7.04 -19.86
N ALA A 360 32.64 7.15 -18.67
CA ALA A 360 32.77 6.01 -17.76
C ALA A 360 31.41 5.39 -17.35
N SER A 361 30.36 6.22 -17.26
CA SER A 361 28.99 5.79 -17.00
C SER A 361 28.40 5.04 -18.21
N GLU A 362 28.55 5.56 -19.42
CA GLU A 362 28.12 4.87 -20.65
C GLU A 362 28.84 3.53 -20.84
N GLU A 363 30.14 3.46 -20.55
CA GLU A 363 30.91 2.22 -20.65
C GLU A 363 30.43 1.16 -19.64
N LYS A 364 29.97 1.58 -18.47
CA LYS A 364 29.36 0.68 -17.47
C LYS A 364 28.01 0.15 -17.95
N VAL A 365 27.18 1.01 -18.54
CA VAL A 365 25.86 0.62 -19.08
C VAL A 365 26.04 -0.28 -20.30
N ALA A 366 26.97 0.03 -21.20
CA ALA A 366 27.31 -0.81 -22.35
C ALA A 366 27.81 -2.21 -21.92
N ARG A 367 28.65 -2.29 -20.88
CA ARG A 367 29.06 -3.58 -20.29
C ARG A 367 27.88 -4.37 -19.72
N THR A 368 26.92 -3.68 -19.11
CA THR A 368 25.71 -4.32 -18.57
C THR A 368 24.82 -4.85 -19.70
N VAL A 369 24.64 -4.09 -20.79
CA VAL A 369 23.92 -4.56 -21.99
C VAL A 369 24.59 -5.80 -22.58
N ALA A 370 25.92 -5.79 -22.73
CA ALA A 370 26.65 -6.95 -23.22
C ALA A 370 26.49 -8.17 -22.29
N PHE A 371 26.49 -7.96 -20.98
CA PHE A 371 26.22 -9.01 -20.00
C PHE A 371 24.80 -9.58 -20.12
N VAL A 372 23.78 -8.74 -20.24
CA VAL A 372 22.38 -9.18 -20.39
C VAL A 372 22.17 -9.92 -21.72
N ASN A 373 22.80 -9.48 -22.82
CA ASN A 373 22.75 -10.23 -24.08
C ASN A 373 23.37 -11.62 -23.97
N LYS A 374 24.43 -11.77 -23.15
CA LYS A 374 25.14 -13.04 -22.99
C LYS A 374 24.50 -13.99 -21.97
N HIS A 375 23.94 -13.45 -20.89
CA HIS A 375 23.49 -14.23 -19.73
C HIS A 375 22.01 -14.07 -19.40
N GLY A 376 21.32 -13.12 -20.02
CA GLY A 376 19.91 -12.83 -19.74
C GLY A 376 18.95 -13.83 -20.36
N GLY A 377 19.33 -14.57 -21.39
CA GLY A 377 18.38 -15.45 -22.10
C GLY A 377 17.34 -14.67 -22.92
N LEU A 378 17.74 -13.51 -23.46
CA LEU A 378 16.87 -12.69 -24.30
C LEU A 378 16.55 -13.39 -25.62
N ALA A 379 15.30 -13.26 -26.08
CA ALA A 379 14.86 -13.78 -27.37
C ALA A 379 15.64 -13.19 -28.56
N ALA A 380 16.09 -11.93 -28.47
CA ALA A 380 16.93 -11.29 -29.46
C ALA A 380 17.99 -10.39 -28.80
N SER A 381 19.27 -10.56 -29.19
CA SER A 381 20.34 -9.64 -28.75
C SER A 381 20.22 -8.28 -29.45
N PHE A 382 20.55 -7.20 -28.76
CA PHE A 382 20.55 -5.85 -29.33
C PHE A 382 21.85 -5.09 -29.05
N SER A 383 22.21 -4.14 -29.91
CA SER A 383 23.45 -3.37 -29.73
C SER A 383 23.27 -2.20 -28.74
N TYR A 384 24.34 -1.80 -28.05
CA TYR A 384 24.31 -0.62 -27.18
C TYR A 384 24.01 0.66 -27.97
N GLU A 385 24.48 0.76 -29.22
CA GLU A 385 24.25 1.93 -30.08
C GLU A 385 22.74 2.13 -30.39
N GLU A 386 21.99 1.04 -30.60
CA GLU A 386 20.52 1.09 -30.76
C GLU A 386 19.81 1.51 -29.47
N ALA A 387 20.21 0.92 -28.34
CA ALA A 387 19.60 1.18 -27.03
C ALA A 387 19.93 2.57 -26.47
N LYS A 388 21.06 3.16 -26.87
CA LYS A 388 21.59 4.42 -26.32
C LYS A 388 20.58 5.57 -26.41
N SER A 389 19.92 5.73 -27.56
CA SER A 389 18.94 6.81 -27.77
C SER A 389 17.78 6.80 -26.77
N HIS A 390 17.44 5.63 -26.23
CA HIS A 390 16.37 5.46 -25.25
C HIS A 390 16.89 5.51 -23.82
N LEU A 391 18.08 4.97 -23.57
CA LEU A 391 18.73 5.03 -22.26
C LEU A 391 19.09 6.46 -21.86
N ASP A 392 19.47 7.33 -22.81
CA ASP A 392 19.81 8.73 -22.57
C ASP A 392 18.62 9.59 -22.05
N LEU A 393 17.38 9.06 -22.10
CA LEU A 393 16.19 9.72 -21.53
C LEU A 393 16.13 9.64 -19.99
N VAL A 394 16.91 8.76 -19.38
CA VAL A 394 16.90 8.47 -17.94
C VAL A 394 18.31 8.59 -17.36
N ASP A 395 18.39 8.82 -16.04
CA ASP A 395 19.67 8.89 -15.33
C ASP A 395 20.35 7.52 -15.23
N GLU A 396 21.69 7.49 -15.12
CA GLU A 396 22.50 6.26 -15.08
C GLU A 396 21.97 5.22 -14.09
N LYS A 397 21.55 5.65 -12.90
CA LYS A 397 21.00 4.75 -11.87
C LYS A 397 19.72 4.06 -12.33
N THR A 398 18.87 4.79 -13.05
CA THR A 398 17.63 4.26 -13.62
C THR A 398 17.92 3.38 -14.84
N GLN A 399 18.89 3.73 -15.68
CA GLN A 399 19.36 2.87 -16.78
C GLN A 399 19.74 1.47 -16.28
N LEU A 400 20.58 1.40 -15.24
CA LEU A 400 21.00 0.11 -14.65
C LEU A 400 19.84 -0.65 -14.01
N LYS A 401 18.90 0.05 -13.37
CA LYS A 401 17.69 -0.57 -12.79
C LYS A 401 16.79 -1.17 -13.86
N VAL A 402 16.60 -0.46 -14.98
CA VAL A 402 15.83 -0.96 -16.13
C VAL A 402 16.49 -2.20 -16.73
N LEU A 403 17.82 -2.20 -16.89
CA LEU A 403 18.56 -3.36 -17.40
C LEU A 403 18.52 -4.57 -16.45
N GLU A 404 18.54 -4.37 -15.13
CA GLU A 404 18.38 -5.47 -14.18
C GLU A 404 16.96 -6.06 -14.21
N THR A 405 15.94 -5.21 -14.42
CA THR A 405 14.55 -5.67 -14.58
C THR A 405 14.41 -6.46 -15.89
N LEU A 406 14.98 -5.96 -16.99
CA LEU A 406 15.01 -6.66 -18.27
C LEU A 406 15.65 -8.06 -18.14
N LYS A 407 16.70 -8.18 -17.32
CA LYS A 407 17.36 -9.45 -17.06
C LYS A 407 16.47 -10.44 -16.28
N GLN A 408 15.63 -9.94 -15.37
CA GLN A 408 14.71 -10.77 -14.58
C GLN A 408 13.53 -11.27 -15.42
N GLU A 409 13.06 -10.45 -16.36
CA GLU A 409 11.91 -10.73 -17.22
C GLU A 409 12.32 -11.25 -18.62
N ALA A 410 13.60 -11.53 -18.83
CA ALA A 410 14.18 -11.79 -20.15
C ALA A 410 13.56 -12.99 -20.89
N SER A 411 13.11 -14.01 -20.16
CA SER A 411 12.47 -15.20 -20.71
C SER A 411 11.05 -14.95 -21.21
N VAL A 412 10.38 -13.92 -20.69
CA VAL A 412 8.98 -13.57 -21.02
C VAL A 412 8.94 -12.58 -22.19
N ILE A 413 10.01 -11.81 -22.40
CA ILE A 413 10.02 -10.69 -23.34
C ILE A 413 10.47 -11.15 -24.74
N GLU A 414 9.53 -11.17 -25.69
CA GLU A 414 9.81 -11.50 -27.11
C GLU A 414 10.68 -10.45 -27.82
N HIS A 415 10.49 -9.17 -27.50
CA HIS A 415 11.14 -8.05 -28.18
C HIS A 415 11.85 -7.10 -27.18
N PRO A 416 13.09 -7.42 -26.77
CA PRO A 416 13.73 -6.76 -25.65
C PRO A 416 14.06 -5.28 -25.91
N LEU A 417 14.40 -4.91 -27.14
CA LEU A 417 14.65 -3.50 -27.49
C LEU A 417 13.37 -2.66 -27.43
N LYS A 418 12.22 -3.21 -27.86
CA LYS A 418 10.91 -2.55 -27.80
C LYS A 418 10.47 -2.35 -26.35
N TRP A 419 10.64 -3.39 -25.52
CA TRP A 419 10.40 -3.32 -24.08
C TRP A 419 11.28 -2.25 -23.42
N LEU A 420 12.59 -2.24 -23.73
CA LEU A 420 13.55 -1.27 -23.16
C LEU A 420 13.15 0.18 -23.48
N ARG A 421 12.71 0.44 -24.72
CA ARG A 421 12.20 1.75 -25.13
C ARG A 421 11.01 2.20 -24.29
N LEU A 422 10.01 1.33 -24.11
CA LEU A 422 8.80 1.63 -23.33
C LEU A 422 9.13 1.84 -21.85
N ALA A 423 9.99 1.00 -21.27
CA ALA A 423 10.44 1.11 -19.90
C ALA A 423 11.14 2.47 -19.66
N CYS A 424 12.12 2.84 -20.49
CA CYS A 424 12.80 4.13 -20.39
C CYS A 424 11.85 5.32 -20.52
N GLN A 425 10.88 5.28 -21.44
CA GLN A 425 9.85 6.32 -21.57
C GLN A 425 8.98 6.45 -20.31
N LYS A 426 8.55 5.33 -19.71
CA LYS A 426 7.76 5.30 -18.47
C LYS A 426 8.54 5.92 -17.30
N PHE A 427 9.82 5.59 -17.15
CA PHE A 427 10.69 6.17 -16.13
C PHE A 427 10.95 7.66 -16.35
N ALA A 428 11.21 8.09 -17.60
CA ALA A 428 11.41 9.50 -17.94
C ALA A 428 10.17 10.33 -17.59
N HIS A 429 8.97 9.84 -17.93
CA HIS A 429 7.71 10.49 -17.60
C HIS A 429 7.48 10.60 -16.08
N MET A 430 7.78 9.53 -15.32
CA MET A 430 7.71 9.56 -13.86
C MET A 430 8.67 10.59 -13.24
N HIS A 431 9.89 10.70 -13.77
CA HIS A 431 10.86 11.71 -13.33
C HIS A 431 10.35 13.13 -13.62
N GLN A 432 9.86 13.40 -14.83
CA GLN A 432 9.28 14.69 -15.19
C GLN A 432 8.11 15.07 -14.27
N LYS A 433 7.20 14.13 -13.96
CA LYS A 433 6.08 14.36 -13.03
C LYS A 433 6.55 14.70 -11.61
N LYS A 434 7.60 14.02 -11.11
CA LYS A 434 8.20 14.33 -9.80
C LYS A 434 8.85 15.72 -9.77
N PHE A 435 9.55 16.10 -10.84
CA PHE A 435 10.12 17.45 -10.96
C PHE A 435 9.05 18.53 -11.08
N ALA A 436 7.98 18.30 -11.85
CA ALA A 436 6.84 19.21 -11.95
C ALA A 436 6.15 19.42 -10.58
N LYS A 437 5.93 18.34 -9.82
CA LYS A 437 5.39 18.43 -8.45
C LYS A 437 6.30 19.23 -7.52
N ARG A 438 7.62 19.03 -7.58
CA ARG A 438 8.59 19.81 -6.79
C ARG A 438 8.60 21.28 -7.18
N ARG A 439 8.50 21.60 -8.48
CA ARG A 439 8.40 22.97 -8.97
C ARG A 439 7.14 23.68 -8.50
N ASN A 440 6.00 22.98 -8.44
CA ASN A 440 4.75 23.54 -7.95
C ASN A 440 4.72 23.66 -6.42
N LYS A 441 5.29 22.69 -5.68
CA LYS A 441 5.34 22.73 -4.21
C LYS A 441 6.20 23.89 -3.68
N GLY A 442 7.23 24.31 -4.43
CA GLY A 442 8.08 25.46 -4.10
C GLY A 442 7.47 26.83 -4.41
N LYS A 443 6.42 26.92 -5.24
CA LYS A 443 5.77 28.20 -5.61
C LYS A 443 4.63 28.61 -4.66
N GLY A 444 4.15 27.71 -3.79
CA GLY A 444 3.01 27.96 -2.90
C GLY A 444 3.38 28.37 -1.46
N VAL A 445 4.62 28.14 -1.02
CA VAL A 445 5.11 28.65 0.26
C VAL A 445 5.82 29.98 0.00
N GLY A 446 5.04 30.89 -0.58
CA GLY A 446 5.36 32.30 -0.56
C GLY A 446 5.36 32.73 0.89
N ILE A 447 6.51 33.18 1.34
CA ILE A 447 6.73 33.98 2.54
C ILE A 447 5.82 35.22 2.42
N SER A 448 4.55 35.09 2.81
CA SER A 448 3.59 36.19 2.87
C SER A 448 3.74 37.00 4.17
N GLY A 449 4.96 37.07 4.72
CA GLY A 449 5.23 37.61 6.06
C GLY A 449 6.45 38.52 6.15
N ARG A 450 6.92 39.07 5.03
CA ARG A 450 7.78 40.27 5.09
C ARG A 450 7.18 41.33 4.21
N ASP A 451 6.31 42.12 4.84
CA ASP A 451 6.03 43.48 4.42
C ASP A 451 7.36 44.19 4.14
N PRO A 452 7.60 44.69 2.91
CA PRO A 452 8.64 45.66 2.64
C PRO A 452 8.15 47.08 3.02
N SER A 453 7.34 47.23 4.07
CA SER A 453 6.92 48.53 4.59
C SER A 453 7.96 49.06 5.59
N GLY A 454 9.14 49.38 5.08
CA GLY A 454 10.20 49.99 5.88
C GLY A 454 11.18 50.71 4.99
N ALA A 455 10.98 52.02 4.85
CA ALA A 455 11.86 52.99 4.20
C ALA A 455 11.82 53.10 2.66
N THR A 456 10.68 53.57 2.13
CA THR A 456 10.73 54.53 1.02
C THR A 456 10.47 55.92 1.57
N ARG A 457 11.54 56.71 1.61
CA ARG A 457 11.54 58.14 1.92
C ARG A 457 10.67 58.84 0.87
N ILE A 458 9.51 59.34 1.31
CA ILE A 458 8.55 60.11 0.52
C ILE A 458 9.23 61.41 0.07
N HIS A 459 9.53 61.54 -1.22
CA HIS A 459 9.53 62.83 -1.89
C HIS A 459 8.12 63.07 -2.44
N LYS A 460 7.46 64.12 -1.96
CA LYS A 460 6.26 64.71 -2.57
C LYS A 460 6.54 65.05 -4.04
N PRO A 461 5.63 64.70 -4.94
CA PRO A 461 5.21 65.70 -5.92
C PRO A 461 3.69 65.87 -5.95
N ALA A 462 3.32 66.98 -6.55
CA ALA A 462 2.08 67.71 -6.35
C ALA A 462 0.83 67.04 -6.94
N SER A 463 -0.28 67.50 -6.38
CA SER A 463 -1.68 67.41 -6.81
C SER A 463 -1.90 67.30 -8.32
N GLY A 464 -2.65 66.28 -8.72
CA GLY A 464 -3.29 66.18 -10.04
C GLY A 464 -4.60 65.40 -9.92
N SER A 465 -5.69 66.12 -9.68
CA SER A 465 -7.07 65.62 -9.68
C SER A 465 -7.48 65.20 -11.09
N CYS A 466 -7.92 63.96 -11.28
CA CYS A 466 -8.76 63.57 -12.41
C CYS A 466 -9.78 62.52 -11.96
N SER A 467 -11.00 63.00 -11.72
CA SER A 467 -12.20 62.20 -11.50
C SER A 467 -12.66 61.56 -12.81
N PHE A 468 -12.65 60.24 -12.90
CA PHE A 468 -13.35 59.50 -13.95
C PHE A 468 -14.57 58.77 -13.35
N LYS A 469 -15.77 59.26 -13.70
CA LYS A 469 -17.05 58.60 -13.44
C LYS A 469 -17.24 57.46 -14.45
N LEU A 470 -17.39 56.23 -13.96
CA LEU A 470 -17.89 55.10 -14.76
C LEU A 470 -19.39 54.92 -14.49
N LYS A 471 -20.19 55.13 -15.54
CA LYS A 471 -21.62 54.80 -15.59
C LYS A 471 -21.77 53.30 -15.83
N ALA A 472 -22.51 52.61 -14.96
CA ALA A 472 -23.08 51.30 -15.25
C ALA A 472 -24.35 51.48 -16.09
N SER A 473 -24.45 50.75 -17.20
CA SER A 473 -25.70 50.56 -17.94
C SER A 473 -25.99 49.07 -17.99
N VAL A 474 -27.05 48.69 -17.29
CA VAL A 474 -27.69 47.37 -17.33
C VAL A 474 -28.65 47.38 -18.52
N GLN A 475 -28.57 46.40 -19.41
CA GLN A 475 -29.62 46.08 -20.36
C GLN A 475 -30.05 44.63 -20.13
N CYS A 476 -31.33 44.48 -19.76
CA CYS A 476 -32.09 43.24 -19.85
C CYS A 476 -32.67 43.14 -21.26
N THR A 477 -32.59 41.96 -21.85
CA THR A 477 -33.66 41.27 -22.60
C THR A 477 -33.30 39.80 -22.64
#